data_AF-A0A8E5MH16-F1
#
_entry.id   AF-A0A8E5MH16-F1
#
_cell.length_a   1.000
_cell.length_b   1.000
_cell.length_c   1.000
_cell.angle_alpha   90.00
_cell.angle_beta   90.00
_cell.angle_gamma   90.00
#
_symmetry.space_group_name_H-M   'P 1'
#
loop_
_entity.id
_entity.type
_entity.pdbx_description
1 polymer ?
#
loop_
_entity_poly.entity_id
_entity_poly.type
_entity_poly.pdbx_seq_one_letter_code
_entity_poly.pdbx_strand_id
1 'polypeptide(L)'
;MKPMILIAAAFGLATAAPVSTLYKRMPVDNLLRLSMASFPDQAVRDTYASDVSSKWRLYPLARLEWMALLYGIKLLDYVNKGQDETASNIVLTLSESGNDEKYPVTKDDMNSFLDKVSDMIAQEQAKSLP
;
A
#
# COMPACT_ATOMS: atom_id res chain seq x y z
N MET A 1 14.04 -16.00 7.97
CA MET A 1 14.67 -15.27 6.84
C MET A 1 14.03 -15.51 5.45
N LYS A 2 13.11 -16.47 5.26
CA LYS A 2 12.35 -16.63 4.00
C LYS A 2 11.08 -15.78 3.78
N PRO A 3 10.32 -15.31 4.79
CA PRO A 3 8.98 -14.75 4.55
C PRO A 3 9.02 -13.47 3.70
N MET A 4 9.97 -12.58 3.95
CA MET A 4 10.00 -11.23 3.35
C MET A 4 10.49 -11.13 1.91
N ILE A 5 11.06 -12.21 1.36
CA ILE A 5 11.60 -12.20 -0.01
C ILE A 5 10.46 -12.03 -1.02
N LEU A 6 9.30 -12.64 -0.77
CA LEU A 6 8.17 -12.62 -1.70
C LEU A 6 7.53 -11.24 -1.83
N ILE A 7 7.45 -10.49 -0.75
CA ILE A 7 6.88 -9.14 -0.77
C ILE A 7 7.86 -8.14 -1.36
N ALA A 8 9.15 -8.25 -1.01
CA ALA A 8 10.18 -7.44 -1.66
C ALA A 8 10.21 -7.68 -3.18
N ALA A 9 10.04 -8.93 -3.62
CA ALA A 9 9.92 -9.26 -5.04
C ALA A 9 8.63 -8.70 -5.66
N ALA A 10 7.50 -8.75 -4.96
CA ALA A 10 6.23 -8.17 -5.42
C ALA A 10 6.33 -6.64 -5.58
N PHE A 11 6.97 -5.94 -4.65
CA PHE A 11 7.27 -4.51 -4.81
C PHE A 11 8.20 -4.26 -5.99
N GLY A 12 9.28 -5.03 -6.14
CA GLY A 12 10.21 -4.89 -7.26
C GLY A 12 9.56 -5.14 -8.63
N LEU A 13 8.59 -6.06 -8.72
CA LEU A 13 7.78 -6.28 -9.92
C LEU A 13 6.79 -5.12 -10.17
N ALA A 14 6.20 -4.59 -9.10
CA ALA A 14 5.22 -3.52 -9.19
C ALA A 14 5.83 -2.16 -9.56
N THR A 15 7.05 -1.84 -9.08
CA THR A 15 7.64 -0.50 -9.17
C THR A 15 8.69 -0.33 -10.27
N ALA A 16 8.76 -1.27 -11.22
CA ALA A 16 9.77 -1.28 -12.30
C ALA A 16 9.69 -0.10 -13.31
N ALA A 17 8.87 0.93 -13.07
CA ALA A 17 8.75 2.11 -13.92
C ALA A 17 9.52 3.32 -13.33
N PRO A 18 10.05 4.23 -14.17
CA PRO A 18 10.77 5.40 -13.70
C PRO A 18 9.87 6.35 -12.88
N VAL A 19 10.29 6.63 -11.64
CA VAL A 19 9.61 7.51 -10.69
C VAL A 19 9.56 8.95 -11.25
N SER A 20 8.37 9.46 -11.53
CA SER A 20 8.19 10.88 -11.83
C SER A 20 8.05 11.66 -10.51
N THR A 21 8.91 12.66 -10.29
CA THR A 21 9.05 13.43 -9.05
C THR A 21 7.92 14.44 -8.76
N LEU A 22 6.77 14.28 -9.41
CA LEU A 22 5.64 15.20 -9.26
C LEU A 22 4.47 14.48 -8.57
N TYR A 23 4.44 14.54 -7.24
CA TYR A 23 3.28 14.23 -6.39
C TYR A 23 2.13 15.25 -6.62
N LYS A 24 1.74 15.50 -7.87
CA LYS A 24 0.66 16.43 -8.22
C LYS A 24 -0.66 15.68 -8.15
N ARG A 25 -1.46 16.00 -7.13
CA ARG A 25 -2.91 15.70 -7.03
C ARG A 25 -3.25 14.25 -7.40
N MET A 26 -2.53 13.31 -6.81
CA MET A 26 -2.91 11.91 -6.84
C MET A 26 -4.40 11.81 -6.44
N PRO A 27 -5.24 11.06 -7.16
CA PRO A 27 -6.63 10.90 -6.81
C PRO A 27 -6.74 9.96 -5.59
N VAL A 28 -6.40 10.49 -4.42
CA VAL A 28 -6.20 9.74 -3.17
C VAL A 28 -7.46 8.97 -2.76
N ASP A 29 -8.65 9.48 -3.06
CA ASP A 29 -9.90 8.74 -2.82
C ASP A 29 -10.07 7.53 -3.74
N ASN A 30 -9.63 7.62 -5.01
CA ASN A 30 -9.61 6.47 -5.93
C ASN A 30 -8.57 5.46 -5.48
N LEU A 31 -7.39 5.93 -5.11
CA LEU A 31 -6.32 5.07 -4.61
C LEU A 31 -6.74 4.33 -3.32
N LEU A 32 -7.46 4.99 -2.41
CA LEU A 32 -8.04 4.32 -1.24
C LEU A 32 -9.01 3.20 -1.64
N ARG A 33 -9.86 3.42 -2.65
CA ARG A 33 -10.80 2.38 -3.11
C ARG A 33 -10.06 1.18 -3.71
N LEU A 34 -9.01 1.44 -4.50
CA LEU A 34 -8.21 0.38 -5.11
C LEU A 34 -7.38 -0.37 -4.06
N SER A 35 -6.76 0.33 -3.11
CA SER A 35 -6.00 -0.29 -2.02
C SER A 35 -6.90 -1.04 -1.03
N MET A 36 -8.15 -0.61 -0.83
CA MET A 36 -9.13 -1.42 -0.12
C MET A 36 -9.46 -2.69 -0.90
N ALA A 37 -9.72 -2.58 -2.21
CA ALA A 37 -10.13 -3.70 -3.04
C ALA A 37 -9.06 -4.80 -3.16
N SER A 38 -7.78 -4.46 -2.97
CA SER A 38 -6.68 -5.44 -3.04
C SER A 38 -6.64 -6.42 -1.87
N PHE A 39 -7.24 -6.09 -0.72
CA PHE A 39 -7.33 -7.03 0.41
C PHE A 39 -8.39 -8.11 0.15
N PRO A 40 -8.13 -9.39 0.46
CA PRO A 40 -9.11 -10.47 0.22
C PRO A 40 -10.26 -10.50 1.24
N ASP A 41 -10.02 -10.08 2.48
CA ASP A 41 -10.98 -10.18 3.59
C ASP A 41 -11.74 -8.86 3.81
N GLN A 42 -13.07 -8.92 3.80
CA GLN A 42 -13.95 -7.76 4.04
C GLN A 42 -13.70 -7.07 5.39
N ALA A 43 -13.44 -7.82 6.46
CA ALA A 43 -13.16 -7.24 7.78
C ALA A 43 -11.87 -6.41 7.76
N VAL A 44 -10.86 -6.86 7.00
CA VAL A 44 -9.60 -6.12 6.82
C VAL A 44 -9.84 -4.85 6.00
N ARG A 45 -10.66 -4.93 4.94
CA ARG A 45 -11.05 -3.76 4.13
C ARG A 45 -11.71 -2.68 4.98
N ASP A 46 -12.69 -3.07 5.78
CA ASP A 46 -13.47 -2.15 6.61
C ASP A 46 -12.61 -1.52 7.70
N THR A 47 -11.77 -2.32 8.36
CA THR A 47 -10.83 -1.82 9.38
C THR A 47 -9.83 -0.84 8.77
N TYR A 48 -9.22 -1.19 7.64
CA TYR A 48 -8.27 -0.31 6.94
C TYR A 48 -8.92 1.01 6.52
N ALA A 49 -10.11 0.97 5.93
CA ALA A 49 -10.85 2.17 5.53
C ALA A 49 -11.19 3.07 6.72
N SER A 50 -11.64 2.47 7.82
CA SER A 50 -11.95 3.18 9.07
C SER A 50 -10.72 3.85 9.67
N ASP A 51 -9.58 3.14 9.73
CA ASP A 51 -8.32 3.65 10.24
C ASP A 51 -7.82 4.83 9.39
N VAL A 52 -7.85 4.68 8.06
CA VAL A 52 -7.45 5.75 7.12
C VAL A 52 -8.34 6.98 7.28
N SER A 53 -9.67 6.79 7.28
CA SER A 53 -10.63 7.88 7.45
C SER A 53 -10.41 8.63 8.76
N SER A 54 -10.17 7.90 9.85
CA SER A 54 -9.89 8.46 11.16
C SER A 54 -8.60 9.28 11.17
N LYS A 55 -7.52 8.78 10.54
CA LYS A 55 -6.26 9.52 10.44
C LYS A 55 -6.37 10.74 9.53
N TRP A 56 -7.10 10.67 8.42
CA TRP A 56 -7.29 11.82 7.53
C TRP A 56 -8.06 12.96 8.16
N ARG A 57 -9.02 12.66 9.04
CA ARG A 57 -9.71 13.69 9.83
C ARG A 57 -8.75 14.43 10.77
N LEU A 58 -7.80 13.71 11.37
CA LEU A 58 -6.82 14.28 12.30
C LEU A 58 -5.66 14.97 11.59
N TYR A 59 -5.24 14.44 10.44
CA TYR A 59 -4.05 14.86 9.69
C TYR A 59 -4.37 15.05 8.20
N PRO A 60 -5.16 16.09 7.86
CA PRO A 60 -5.66 16.29 6.50
C PRO A 60 -4.57 16.61 5.46
N LEU A 61 -3.38 17.03 5.88
CA LEU A 61 -2.24 17.33 5.02
C LEU A 61 -1.33 16.11 4.76
N ALA A 62 -1.48 15.04 5.55
CA ALA A 62 -0.63 13.85 5.50
C ALA A 62 -1.43 12.61 5.06
N ARG A 63 -2.41 12.80 4.17
CA ARG A 63 -3.35 11.75 3.79
C ARG A 63 -2.65 10.54 3.15
N LEU A 64 -1.77 10.81 2.20
CA LEU A 64 -1.05 9.77 1.47
C LEU A 64 -0.09 9.00 2.39
N GLU A 65 0.59 9.71 3.29
CA GLU A 65 1.50 9.16 4.30
C GLU A 65 0.76 8.19 5.22
N TRP A 66 -0.37 8.62 5.81
CA TRP A 66 -1.14 7.76 6.69
C TRP A 66 -1.76 6.57 5.96
N MET A 67 -2.21 6.77 4.72
CA MET A 67 -2.75 5.68 3.91
C MET A 67 -1.69 4.63 3.58
N ALA A 68 -0.48 5.05 3.21
CA ALA A 68 0.65 4.16 2.92
C ALA A 68 1.12 3.40 4.16
N LEU A 69 1.27 4.11 5.30
CA LEU A 69 1.65 3.49 6.57
C LEU A 69 0.64 2.44 7.01
N LEU A 70 -0.66 2.76 7.02
CA LEU A 70 -1.70 1.83 7.45
C LEU A 70 -1.80 0.63 6.50
N TYR A 71 -1.62 0.83 5.19
CA TYR A 71 -1.58 -0.27 4.22
C TYR A 71 -0.37 -1.18 4.49
N GLY A 72 0.80 -0.60 4.72
CA GLY A 72 2.02 -1.32 5.08
C GLY A 72 1.90 -2.12 6.38
N ILE A 73 1.24 -1.57 7.40
CA ILE A 73 0.96 -2.29 8.66
C ILE A 73 0.10 -3.53 8.39
N LYS A 74 -0.95 -3.43 7.55
CA LYS A 74 -1.76 -4.61 7.21
C LYS A 74 -0.93 -5.65 6.46
N LEU A 75 -0.09 -5.25 5.52
CA LEU A 75 0.82 -6.18 4.84
C LEU A 75 1.78 -6.88 5.82
N LEU A 76 2.35 -6.13 6.78
CA LEU A 76 3.18 -6.69 7.84
C LEU A 76 2.41 -7.67 8.73
N ASP A 77 1.13 -7.41 9.03
CA ASP A 77 0.30 -8.36 9.78
C ASP A 77 0.16 -9.70 9.05
N TYR A 78 0.02 -9.71 7.71
CA TYR A 78 0.03 -10.93 6.91
C TYR A 78 1.39 -11.64 6.98
N VAL A 79 2.50 -10.90 6.81
CA VAL A 79 3.87 -11.43 6.93
C VAL A 79 4.12 -12.09 8.28
N ASN A 80 3.76 -11.40 9.35
CA ASN A 80 3.99 -11.87 10.72
C ASN A 80 3.18 -13.13 11.04
N LYS A 81 2.09 -13.39 10.30
CA LYS A 81 1.29 -14.62 10.37
C LYS A 81 1.80 -15.73 9.42
N GLY A 82 2.89 -15.49 8.68
CA GLY A 82 3.42 -16.42 7.68
C GLY A 82 2.61 -16.48 6.39
N GLN A 83 1.83 -15.43 6.09
CA GLN A 83 0.96 -15.33 4.92
C GLN A 83 1.59 -14.45 3.82
N ASP A 84 2.88 -14.67 3.53
CA ASP A 84 3.66 -13.84 2.60
C ASP A 84 3.11 -13.87 1.17
N GLU A 85 2.65 -15.04 0.72
CA GLU A 85 2.00 -15.18 -0.60
C GLU A 85 0.73 -14.32 -0.68
N THR A 86 -0.06 -14.28 0.39
CA THR A 86 -1.25 -13.43 0.46
C THR A 86 -0.86 -11.95 0.39
N ALA A 87 0.15 -11.53 1.14
CA ALA A 87 0.64 -10.16 1.12
C ALA A 87 1.22 -9.76 -0.25
N SER A 88 1.97 -10.65 -0.92
CA SER A 88 2.45 -10.44 -2.29
C SER A 88 1.30 -10.30 -3.28
N ASN A 89 0.28 -11.17 -3.20
CA ASN A 89 -0.90 -11.10 -4.06
C ASN A 89 -1.69 -9.80 -3.85
N ILE A 90 -1.76 -9.30 -2.61
CA ILE A 90 -2.37 -7.99 -2.30
C ILE A 90 -1.61 -6.86 -3.01
N VAL A 91 -0.28 -6.85 -2.96
CA VAL A 91 0.55 -5.84 -3.64
C VAL A 91 0.40 -5.93 -5.16
N LEU A 92 0.44 -7.14 -5.74
CA LEU A 92 0.28 -7.35 -7.18
C LEU A 92 -1.12 -6.92 -7.66
N THR A 93 -2.18 -7.29 -6.94
CA THR A 93 -3.56 -6.88 -7.25
C THR A 93 -3.68 -5.36 -7.30
N LEU A 94 -3.07 -4.66 -6.34
CA LEU A 94 -3.07 -3.19 -6.32
C LEU A 94 -2.27 -2.61 -7.50
N SER A 95 -1.09 -3.14 -7.79
CA SER A 95 -0.26 -2.73 -8.93
C SER A 95 -0.98 -2.87 -10.27
N GLU A 96 -1.71 -3.97 -10.44
CA GLU A 96 -2.47 -4.27 -11.66
C GLU A 96 -3.75 -3.44 -11.80
N SER A 97 -4.24 -2.87 -10.69
CA SER A 97 -5.41 -1.98 -10.68
C SER A 97 -5.15 -0.56 -11.21
N GLY A 98 -3.89 -0.25 -11.55
CA GLY A 98 -3.55 1.01 -12.21
C GLY A 98 -4.28 1.17 -13.55
N ASN A 99 -4.77 2.38 -13.82
CA ASN A 99 -5.65 2.72 -14.95
C ASN A 99 -7.05 2.07 -14.92
N ASP A 100 -7.59 1.73 -13.75
CA ASP A 100 -9.00 1.34 -13.61
C ASP A 100 -9.94 2.41 -14.21
N GLU A 101 -10.88 2.00 -15.07
CA GLU A 101 -11.79 2.91 -15.78
C GLU A 101 -12.75 3.66 -14.85
N LYS A 102 -13.12 3.04 -13.72
CA LYS A 102 -14.07 3.57 -12.74
C LYS A 102 -13.38 4.43 -11.67
N TYR A 103 -12.15 4.08 -11.32
CA TYR A 103 -11.35 4.74 -10.31
C TYR A 103 -9.96 5.06 -10.87
N PRO A 104 -9.85 6.02 -11.80
CA PRO A 104 -8.60 6.28 -12.48
C PRO A 104 -7.52 6.72 -11.50
N VAL A 105 -6.41 5.97 -11.51
CA VAL A 105 -5.12 6.26 -10.88
C VAL A 105 -4.06 5.91 -11.93
N THR A 106 -3.13 6.80 -12.22
CA THR A 106 -2.08 6.51 -13.20
C THR A 106 -1.13 5.43 -12.69
N LYS A 107 -0.46 4.68 -13.58
CA LYS A 107 0.57 3.73 -13.16
C LYS A 107 1.71 4.40 -12.37
N ASP A 108 2.09 5.62 -12.74
CA ASP A 108 3.14 6.37 -12.03
C ASP A 108 2.70 6.74 -10.61
N ASP A 109 1.44 7.16 -10.43
CA ASP A 109 0.86 7.42 -9.12
C ASP A 109 0.77 6.15 -8.26
N MET A 110 0.37 5.03 -8.87
CA MET A 110 0.32 3.73 -8.20
C MET A 110 1.69 3.29 -7.72
N ASN A 111 2.70 3.39 -8.58
CA ASN A 111 4.08 3.03 -8.25
C ASN A 111 4.63 3.93 -7.14
N SER A 112 4.38 5.24 -7.24
CA SER A 112 4.77 6.19 -6.19
C SER A 112 4.13 5.87 -4.84
N PHE A 113 2.88 5.39 -4.83
CA PHE A 113 2.24 4.92 -3.61
C PHE A 113 2.90 3.65 -3.07
N LEU A 114 3.17 2.67 -3.92
CA LEU A 114 3.79 1.39 -3.53
C LEU A 114 5.23 1.58 -3.03
N ASP A 115 6.02 2.46 -3.63
CA ASP A 115 7.34 2.86 -3.13
C ASP A 115 7.22 3.42 -1.70
N LYS A 116 6.24 4.31 -1.48
CA LYS A 116 6.00 4.88 -0.15
C LYS A 116 5.56 3.84 0.88
N VAL A 117 4.75 2.86 0.48
CA VAL A 117 4.39 1.72 1.34
C VAL A 117 5.64 0.93 1.71
N SER A 118 6.50 0.62 0.74
CA SER A 118 7.76 -0.09 0.96
C SER A 118 8.67 0.65 1.95
N ASP A 119 8.81 1.97 1.79
CA ASP A 119 9.58 2.81 2.70
C ASP A 119 9.02 2.79 4.13
N MET A 120 7.69 2.85 4.28
CA MET A 120 7.03 2.79 5.60
C MET A 120 7.24 1.43 6.26
N ILE A 121 7.14 0.34 5.50
CA ILE A 121 7.41 -1.01 5.98
C ILE A 121 8.85 -1.12 6.49
N ALA A 122 9.82 -0.64 5.72
CA ALA A 122 11.23 -0.66 6.11
C ALA A 122 11.48 0.14 7.41
N GLN A 123 10.84 1.29 7.56
CA GLN A 123 10.93 2.11 8.77
C GLN A 123 10.31 1.43 10.00
N GLU A 124 9.13 0.82 9.87
CA GLU A 124 8.48 0.10 10.98
C GLU A 124 9.29 -1.13 11.42
N GLN A 125 9.93 -1.81 10.48
CA GLN A 125 10.84 -2.91 10.79
C GLN A 125 12.12 -2.43 11.50
N ALA A 126 12.67 -1.29 11.09
CA ALA A 126 13.83 -0.70 11.74
C ALA A 126 13.56 -0.33 13.20
N LYS A 127 12.33 0.11 13.53
CA LYS A 127 11.91 0.37 14.92
C LYS A 127 11.75 -0.89 15.77
N SER A 128 11.63 -2.05 15.13
CA SER A 128 11.38 -3.34 15.78
C SER A 128 12.68 -4.11 16.09
N LEU A 129 13.84 -3.58 15.69
CA LEU A 129 15.16 -4.13 15.99
C LEU A 129 15.69 -3.55 17.33
N PRO A 130 16.19 -4.40 18.24
CA PRO A 130 16.74 -3.97 19.54
C PRO A 130 18.08 -3.23 19.42
#